data_AF-S6B3R9-F1
#
_entry.id   AF-S6B3R9-F1
#
_cell.length_a   1.000
_cell.length_b   1.000
_cell.length_c   1.000
_cell.angle_alpha   90.00
_cell.angle_beta   90.00
_cell.angle_gamma   90.00
#
_symmetry.space_group_name_H-M   'P 1'
#
loop_
_entity.id
_entity.type
_entity.pdbx_description
1 polymer ?
#
loop_
_entity_poly.entity_id
_entity_poly.type
_entity_poly.pdbx_seq_one_letter_code
_entity_poly.pdbx_strand_id
1 'polypeptide(L)'
;MPKQARKPKIKPRTETAAAKSVNQSDPAPAPNSAPPTDLTAYINAARERRRAAETSAEREYAAAKANEHVPSEDEIRMATVMRNLQPQGTNGVFQIISVGLRTGKFSFRGWTKDYSNSRRELIEVDAGQNGDIERAIVRRMIELIRKYYKGDFNWDSQRLNRVVIMSARVEDNSGLEDFLMREFFGAASGPR
;
A
#
# COMPACT_ATOMS: atom_id res chain seq x y z
N MET A 1 27.19 50.11 -10.63
CA MET A 1 28.31 49.62 -11.47
C MET A 1 28.41 48.09 -11.37
N PRO A 2 28.86 47.39 -12.43
CA PRO A 2 28.62 45.97 -12.65
C PRO A 2 29.81 45.05 -12.31
N LYS A 3 29.49 43.75 -12.19
CA LYS A 3 30.27 42.53 -12.49
C LYS A 3 31.78 42.52 -12.15
N GLN A 4 32.16 41.57 -11.30
CA GLN A 4 33.35 40.74 -11.58
C GLN A 4 33.13 39.29 -11.16
N ALA A 5 33.06 38.43 -12.17
CA ALA A 5 33.24 36.99 -12.08
C ALA A 5 34.73 36.67 -12.28
N ARG A 6 35.28 35.71 -11.52
CA ARG A 6 36.46 34.92 -11.90
C ARG A 6 36.60 33.68 -10.99
N LYS A 7 36.31 32.50 -11.57
CA LYS A 7 36.82 31.16 -11.17
C LYS A 7 38.04 30.83 -12.07
N PRO A 8 38.75 29.68 -11.99
CA PRO A 8 39.17 28.78 -10.88
C PRO A 8 40.68 28.39 -10.96
N LYS A 9 41.28 27.78 -9.91
CA LYS A 9 42.26 26.66 -10.02
C LYS A 9 42.67 26.10 -8.63
N ILE A 10 42.24 24.88 -8.27
CA ILE A 10 42.95 23.56 -8.25
C ILE A 10 43.77 23.30 -6.96
N LYS A 11 43.52 22.10 -6.40
CA LYS A 11 43.76 21.56 -5.05
C LYS A 11 45.16 20.93 -4.87
N PRO A 12 45.56 20.53 -3.64
CA PRO A 12 45.41 19.14 -3.20
C PRO A 12 44.79 19.04 -1.78
N ARG A 13 43.68 18.33 -1.56
CA ARG A 13 43.59 16.92 -1.12
C ARG A 13 44.60 16.54 -0.02
N THR A 14 44.13 16.68 1.21
CA THR A 14 44.42 15.82 2.36
C THR A 14 43.03 15.54 2.94
N GLU A 15 42.32 14.48 2.60
CA GLU A 15 42.60 13.07 2.87
C GLU A 15 42.95 12.81 4.33
N THR A 16 42.05 13.24 5.24
CA THR A 16 41.88 12.56 6.52
C THR A 16 40.99 11.35 6.28
N ALA A 17 41.58 10.32 5.69
CA ALA A 17 41.08 8.96 5.79
C ALA A 17 41.60 8.37 7.11
N ALA A 18 40.69 7.97 7.99
CA ALA A 18 40.83 6.88 8.97
C ALA A 18 39.69 7.06 9.99
N ALA A 19 38.51 6.49 9.77
CA ALA A 19 38.23 5.07 9.93
C ALA A 19 38.34 4.60 11.39
N LYS A 20 37.18 4.17 11.89
CA LYS A 20 36.95 3.12 12.89
C LYS A 20 37.12 3.53 14.35
N SER A 21 35.96 3.84 14.93
CA SER A 21 35.57 3.46 16.29
C SER A 21 36.17 2.09 16.63
N VAL A 22 37.18 2.08 17.48
CA VAL A 22 37.68 0.86 18.13
C VAL A 22 36.71 0.60 19.26
N ASN A 23 35.64 -0.12 18.95
CA ASN A 23 35.02 -0.98 19.95
C ASN A 23 36.16 -1.81 20.53
N GLN A 24 36.38 -1.70 21.84
CA GLN A 24 37.13 -2.68 22.60
C GLN A 24 36.41 -4.01 22.42
N SER A 25 36.76 -4.74 21.37
CA SER A 25 36.67 -6.18 21.37
C SER A 25 37.62 -6.61 22.47
N ASP A 26 37.06 -7.05 23.60
CA ASP A 26 37.78 -7.89 24.55
C ASP A 26 38.61 -8.90 23.76
N PRO A 27 39.87 -9.12 24.13
CA PRO A 27 40.65 -10.14 23.46
C PRO A 27 39.89 -11.46 23.62
N ALA A 28 39.37 -11.98 22.50
CA ALA A 28 38.97 -13.37 22.43
C ALA A 28 40.15 -14.16 23.03
N PRO A 29 39.93 -15.02 24.05
CA PRO A 29 41.02 -15.79 24.60
C PRO A 29 41.67 -16.50 23.42
N ALA A 30 42.97 -16.25 23.24
CA ALA A 30 43.77 -16.92 22.22
C ALA A 30 43.40 -18.41 22.30
N PRO A 31 43.10 -19.07 21.16
CA PRO A 31 42.92 -20.52 21.22
C PRO A 31 44.24 -21.03 21.79
N ASN A 32 44.21 -21.55 23.02
CA ASN A 32 45.32 -22.30 23.55
C ASN A 32 45.51 -23.45 22.58
N SER A 33 46.40 -23.26 21.63
CA SER A 33 46.98 -24.28 20.77
C SER A 33 47.98 -25.08 21.60
N ALA A 34 47.55 -25.52 22.79
CA ALA A 34 48.16 -26.68 23.39
C ALA A 34 47.72 -27.85 22.49
N PRO A 35 48.65 -28.50 21.75
CA PRO A 35 48.30 -29.74 21.10
C PRO A 35 47.78 -30.66 22.22
N PRO A 36 46.60 -31.29 22.04
CA PRO A 36 46.08 -32.18 23.07
C PRO A 36 47.15 -33.21 23.35
N THR A 37 47.71 -33.17 24.56
CA THR A 37 48.84 -34.01 24.97
C THR A 37 48.42 -35.48 25.03
N ASP A 38 47.12 -35.74 24.94
CA ASP A 38 46.49 -37.05 24.95
C ASP A 38 45.49 -37.16 23.78
N LEU A 39 45.57 -38.25 23.01
CA LEU A 39 44.69 -38.54 21.87
C LEU A 39 43.20 -38.52 22.28
N THR A 40 42.89 -38.82 23.54
CA THR A 40 41.53 -38.77 24.10
C THR A 40 40.95 -37.35 24.13
N ALA A 41 41.76 -36.35 24.48
CA ALA A 41 41.33 -34.95 24.52
C ALA A 41 41.02 -34.41 23.10
N TYR A 42 41.78 -34.84 22.09
CA TYR A 42 41.52 -34.50 20.70
C TYR A 42 40.17 -35.04 20.21
N ILE A 43 39.86 -36.30 20.53
CA ILE A 43 38.61 -36.96 20.14
C ILE A 43 37.40 -36.28 20.79
N ASN A 44 37.51 -35.90 22.06
CA ASN A 44 36.44 -35.20 22.77
C ASN A 44 36.19 -33.81 22.17
N ALA A 45 37.25 -33.03 21.92
CA ALA A 45 37.13 -31.71 21.28
C ALA A 45 36.53 -31.80 19.86
N ALA A 46 36.89 -32.81 19.08
CA ALA A 46 36.32 -33.04 17.75
C ALA A 46 34.83 -33.41 17.82
N ARG A 47 34.44 -34.22 18.80
CA ARG A 47 33.03 -34.60 19.03
C ARG A 47 32.18 -33.40 19.46
N GLU A 48 32.72 -32.55 20.32
CA GLU A 48 32.05 -31.31 20.75
C GLU A 48 31.85 -30.33 19.59
N ARG A 49 32.86 -30.13 18.74
CA ARG A 49 32.72 -29.29 17.53
C ARG A 49 31.63 -29.80 16.60
N ARG A 50 31.54 -31.13 16.41
CA ARG A 50 30.49 -31.73 15.57
C ARG A 50 29.09 -31.46 16.14
N ARG A 51 28.91 -31.68 17.44
CA ARG A 51 27.62 -31.40 18.13
C ARG A 51 27.24 -29.92 18.07
N ALA A 52 28.21 -29.04 18.27
CA ALA A 52 27.99 -27.60 18.19
C ALA A 52 27.55 -27.16 16.78
N ALA A 53 28.16 -27.72 15.73
CA ALA A 53 27.80 -27.45 14.34
C ALA A 53 26.40 -27.98 13.96
N GLU A 54 26.02 -29.16 14.47
CA GLU A 54 24.68 -29.72 14.27
C GLU A 54 23.61 -28.85 14.95
N THR A 55 23.84 -28.43 16.20
CA THR A 55 22.91 -27.57 16.94
C THR A 55 22.78 -26.18 16.31
N SER A 56 23.86 -25.60 15.77
CA SER A 56 23.79 -24.31 15.07
C SER A 56 23.01 -24.41 13.77
N ALA A 57 23.22 -25.48 12.98
CA ALA A 57 22.50 -25.71 11.73
C ALA A 57 20.99 -25.90 11.96
N GLU A 58 20.60 -26.63 13.02
CA GLU A 58 19.18 -26.80 13.39
C GLU A 58 18.52 -25.49 13.83
N ARG A 59 19.25 -24.63 14.57
CA ARG A 59 18.76 -23.31 14.96
C ARG A 59 18.62 -22.37 13.76
N GLU A 60 19.57 -22.38 12.83
CA GLU A 60 19.51 -21.60 11.59
C GLU A 60 18.36 -22.06 10.68
N TYR A 61 18.14 -23.36 10.54
CA TYR A 61 17.01 -23.91 9.79
C TYR A 61 15.65 -23.56 10.42
N ALA A 62 15.54 -23.64 11.76
CA ALA A 62 14.32 -23.24 12.47
C ALA A 62 14.04 -21.73 12.35
N ALA A 63 15.08 -20.89 12.40
CA ALA A 63 14.97 -19.44 12.25
C ALA A 63 14.60 -19.03 10.80
N ALA A 64 15.14 -19.72 9.79
CA ALA A 64 14.78 -19.49 8.39
C ALA A 64 13.31 -19.84 8.13
N LYS A 65 12.82 -20.97 8.69
CA LYS A 65 11.42 -21.40 8.54
C LYS A 65 10.42 -20.48 9.25
N ALA A 66 10.82 -19.78 10.31
CA ALA A 66 9.97 -18.82 11.02
C ALA A 66 9.79 -17.50 10.25
N ASN A 67 10.70 -17.15 9.34
CA ASN A 67 10.64 -15.92 8.53
C ASN A 67 9.89 -16.08 7.20
N GLU A 68 9.63 -17.32 6.75
CA GLU A 68 8.76 -17.58 5.60
C GLU A 68 7.30 -17.65 6.05
N HIS A 69 6.72 -16.52 6.44
CA HIS A 69 5.29 -16.42 6.65
C HIS A 69 4.58 -16.38 5.29
N VAL A 70 4.42 -17.55 4.68
CA VAL A 70 3.44 -17.75 3.62
C VAL A 70 2.08 -17.85 4.31
N PRO A 71 1.12 -16.95 4.01
CA PRO A 71 -0.20 -17.00 4.62
C PRO A 71 -0.83 -18.37 4.36
N SER A 72 -1.35 -19.01 5.41
CA SER A 72 -2.01 -20.31 5.27
C SER A 72 -3.30 -20.16 4.46
N GLU A 73 -3.79 -21.23 3.84
CA GLU A 73 -5.08 -21.21 3.13
C GLU A 73 -6.24 -20.75 4.05
N ASP A 74 -6.15 -21.06 5.34
CA ASP A 74 -7.10 -20.58 6.36
C ASP A 74 -6.98 -19.05 6.53
N GLU A 75 -5.78 -18.49 6.52
CA GLU A 75 -5.56 -17.05 6.61
C GLU A 75 -6.04 -16.31 5.35
N ILE A 76 -5.85 -16.89 4.16
CA ILE A 76 -6.38 -16.34 2.90
C ILE A 76 -7.93 -16.37 2.91
N ARG A 77 -8.52 -17.47 3.39
CA ARG A 77 -9.98 -17.58 3.57
C ARG A 77 -10.49 -16.56 4.58
N MET A 78 -9.83 -16.44 5.74
CA MET A 78 -10.17 -15.45 6.75
C MET A 78 -10.01 -14.02 6.24
N ALA A 79 -8.96 -13.69 5.48
CA ALA A 79 -8.77 -12.38 4.86
C ALA A 79 -9.89 -12.07 3.85
N THR A 80 -10.32 -13.06 3.09
CA THR A 80 -11.46 -12.94 2.16
C THR A 80 -12.76 -12.71 2.91
N VAL A 81 -13.01 -13.45 4.00
CA VAL A 81 -14.20 -13.28 4.84
C VAL A 81 -14.18 -11.92 5.53
N MET A 82 -13.04 -11.51 6.11
CA MET A 82 -12.86 -10.22 6.77
C MET A 82 -13.05 -9.05 5.81
N ARG A 83 -12.59 -9.18 4.55
CA ARG A 83 -12.84 -8.19 3.50
C ARG A 83 -14.32 -8.06 3.14
N ASN A 84 -15.09 -9.16 3.19
CA ASN A 84 -16.55 -9.13 3.01
C ASN A 84 -17.31 -8.63 4.25
N LEU A 85 -16.72 -8.75 5.45
CA LEU A 85 -17.29 -8.32 6.73
C LEU A 85 -16.96 -6.87 7.09
N GLN A 86 -15.89 -6.29 6.54
CA GLN A 86 -15.60 -4.87 6.67
C GLN A 86 -16.80 -4.06 6.16
N PRO A 87 -17.17 -2.94 6.82
CA PRO A 87 -18.27 -2.09 6.39
C PRO A 87 -18.04 -1.73 4.94
N GLN A 88 -18.82 -2.37 4.06
CA GLN A 88 -18.57 -2.41 2.64
C GLN A 88 -18.49 -0.98 2.14
N GLY A 89 -17.37 -0.60 1.55
CA GLY A 89 -17.32 0.71 0.93
C GLY A 89 -18.33 0.71 -0.21
N THR A 90 -19.29 1.61 -0.08
CA THR A 90 -19.72 2.64 -1.00
C THR A 90 -19.68 2.44 -2.54
N ASN A 91 -18.81 1.61 -3.14
CA ASN A 91 -18.72 1.52 -4.62
C ASN A 91 -20.00 0.96 -5.25
N GLY A 92 -20.70 0.04 -4.58
CA GLY A 92 -21.89 -0.64 -5.11
C GLY A 92 -23.16 0.20 -5.20
N VAL A 93 -23.07 1.50 -4.91
CA VAL A 93 -24.23 2.38 -4.77
C VAL A 93 -24.53 3.14 -6.05
N PHE A 94 -23.53 3.46 -6.88
CA PHE A 94 -23.72 4.15 -8.16
C PHE A 94 -23.40 3.24 -9.34
N GLN A 95 -24.31 3.16 -10.31
CA GLN A 95 -24.07 2.43 -11.56
C GLN A 95 -24.57 3.26 -12.73
N ILE A 96 -23.66 3.60 -13.65
CA ILE A 96 -24.00 4.29 -14.91
C ILE A 96 -24.73 3.30 -15.82
N ILE A 97 -25.91 3.69 -16.30
CA ILE A 97 -26.73 2.88 -17.21
C ILE A 97 -26.50 3.30 -18.65
N SER A 98 -26.53 4.61 -18.92
CA SER A 98 -26.29 5.14 -20.25
C SER A 98 -25.73 6.55 -20.20
N VAL A 99 -24.91 6.87 -21.19
CA VAL A 99 -24.35 8.20 -21.40
C VAL A 99 -24.59 8.56 -22.86
N GLY A 100 -25.35 9.63 -23.10
CA GLY A 100 -25.58 10.21 -24.42
C GLY A 100 -24.86 11.55 -24.57
N LEU A 101 -25.01 12.23 -25.71
CA LEU A 101 -24.30 13.49 -25.98
C LEU A 101 -24.71 14.65 -25.06
N ARG A 102 -25.96 14.66 -24.59
CA ARG A 102 -26.52 15.72 -23.73
C ARG A 102 -27.14 15.17 -22.45
N THR A 103 -27.68 13.96 -22.48
CA THR A 103 -28.36 13.35 -21.35
C THR A 103 -27.72 12.05 -20.95
N GLY A 104 -27.82 11.69 -19.68
CA GLY A 104 -27.26 10.48 -19.11
C GLY A 104 -28.14 9.94 -18.00
N LYS A 105 -28.03 8.63 -17.76
CA LYS A 105 -28.82 7.92 -16.76
C LYS A 105 -27.90 7.08 -15.89
N PHE A 106 -28.09 7.19 -14.59
CA PHE A 106 -27.42 6.31 -13.63
C PHE A 106 -28.41 5.87 -12.56
N SER A 107 -28.18 4.67 -12.03
CA SER A 107 -28.91 4.17 -10.87
C SER A 107 -28.13 4.42 -9.59
N PHE A 108 -28.87 4.78 -8.55
CA PHE A 108 -28.39 4.95 -7.19
C PHE A 108 -29.13 3.97 -6.29
N ARG A 109 -28.42 3.02 -5.70
CA ARG A 109 -28.93 2.10 -4.69
C ARG A 109 -28.41 2.62 -3.36
N GLY A 110 -29.19 3.46 -2.68
CA GLY A 110 -28.71 4.32 -1.58
C GLY A 110 -27.88 3.63 -0.48
N TRP A 111 -27.26 4.43 0.39
CA TRP A 111 -26.26 3.98 1.40
C TRP A 111 -26.80 3.12 2.56
N THR A 112 -28.00 2.56 2.44
CA THR A 112 -28.58 1.77 3.52
C THR A 112 -27.95 0.38 3.58
N LYS A 113 -27.68 -0.10 4.79
CA LYS A 113 -27.11 -1.43 5.05
C LYS A 113 -28.07 -2.57 4.69
N ASP A 114 -29.34 -2.25 4.45
CA ASP A 114 -30.40 -3.20 4.13
C ASP A 114 -30.38 -3.55 2.64
N TYR A 115 -29.52 -4.49 2.26
CA TYR A 115 -29.44 -5.04 0.89
C TYR A 115 -30.81 -5.53 0.36
N SER A 116 -31.73 -5.91 1.25
CA SER A 116 -33.08 -6.37 0.91
C SER A 116 -34.05 -5.23 0.53
N ASN A 117 -33.87 -4.01 1.07
CA ASN A 117 -34.79 -2.87 0.90
C ASN A 117 -34.13 -1.58 0.40
N SER A 118 -32.90 -1.65 -0.10
CA SER A 118 -32.22 -0.51 -0.72
C SER A 118 -32.98 -0.10 -2.00
N ARG A 119 -33.82 0.95 -1.90
CA ARG A 119 -34.55 1.49 -3.04
C ARG A 119 -33.55 1.94 -4.11
N ARG A 120 -33.65 1.35 -5.30
CA ARG A 120 -32.90 1.79 -6.48
C ARG A 120 -33.63 3.00 -7.07
N GLU A 121 -32.94 4.12 -7.14
CA GLU A 121 -33.42 5.33 -7.79
C GLU A 121 -32.73 5.48 -9.15
N LEU A 122 -33.52 5.61 -10.21
CA LEU A 122 -33.01 5.97 -11.52
C LEU A 122 -32.97 7.49 -11.63
N ILE A 123 -31.79 8.05 -11.87
CA ILE A 123 -31.59 9.49 -11.96
C ILE A 123 -31.14 9.82 -13.37
N GLU A 124 -31.86 10.75 -13.99
CA GLU A 124 -31.54 11.33 -15.29
C GLU A 124 -30.84 12.68 -15.10
N VAL A 125 -29.80 12.90 -15.87
CA VAL A 125 -28.97 14.10 -15.84
C VAL A 125 -28.91 14.71 -17.23
N ASP A 126 -29.04 16.03 -17.30
CA ASP A 126 -28.85 16.82 -18.51
C ASP A 126 -27.63 17.73 -18.32
N ALA A 127 -26.70 17.70 -19.26
CA ALA A 127 -25.50 18.54 -19.27
C ALA A 127 -25.79 20.00 -19.65
N GLY A 128 -26.97 20.30 -20.19
CA GLY A 128 -27.32 21.60 -20.74
C GLY A 128 -26.62 21.88 -22.08
N GLN A 129 -26.53 23.16 -22.44
CA GLN A 129 -25.98 23.57 -23.73
C GLN A 129 -24.44 23.59 -23.67
N ASN A 130 -23.80 22.71 -24.47
CA ASN A 130 -22.34 22.49 -24.53
C ASN A 130 -21.68 22.01 -23.23
N GLY A 131 -22.46 21.46 -22.30
CA GLY A 131 -21.92 20.87 -21.08
C GLY A 131 -21.31 19.49 -21.33
N ASP A 132 -20.30 19.16 -20.54
CA ASP A 132 -19.76 17.81 -20.45
C ASP A 132 -20.70 16.94 -19.61
N ILE A 133 -21.33 15.95 -20.26
CA ILE A 133 -22.28 15.04 -19.62
C ILE A 133 -21.63 14.17 -18.55
N GLU A 134 -20.37 13.78 -18.72
CA GLU A 134 -19.65 12.94 -17.76
C GLU A 134 -19.46 13.72 -16.46
N ARG A 135 -19.04 14.99 -16.58
CA ARG A 135 -18.92 15.90 -15.43
C ARG A 135 -20.27 16.20 -14.80
N ALA A 136 -21.32 16.40 -15.59
CA ALA A 136 -22.66 16.64 -15.05
C ALA A 136 -23.16 15.45 -14.22
N ILE A 137 -22.92 14.22 -14.68
CA ILE A 137 -23.24 12.99 -13.94
C ILE A 137 -22.47 12.95 -12.63
N VAL A 138 -21.14 13.17 -12.67
CA VAL A 138 -20.30 13.14 -11.46
C VAL A 138 -20.73 14.20 -10.44
N ARG A 139 -21.03 15.43 -10.88
CA ARG A 139 -21.54 16.48 -9.99
C ARG A 139 -22.84 16.06 -9.31
N ARG A 140 -23.75 15.44 -10.06
CA ARG A 140 -25.00 14.91 -9.49
C ARG A 140 -24.76 13.79 -8.48
N MET A 141 -23.76 12.93 -8.71
CA MET A 141 -23.35 11.92 -7.73
C MET A 141 -22.77 12.56 -6.47
N ILE A 142 -21.93 13.60 -6.58
CA ILE A 142 -21.38 14.34 -5.44
C ILE A 142 -22.48 14.97 -4.60
N GLU A 143 -23.48 15.58 -5.23
CA GLU A 143 -24.65 16.11 -4.52
C GLU A 143 -25.36 15.03 -3.69
N LEU A 144 -25.50 13.81 -4.23
CA LEU A 144 -26.09 12.69 -3.51
C LEU A 144 -25.18 12.23 -2.36
N ILE A 145 -23.87 12.09 -2.58
CA ILE A 145 -22.91 11.77 -1.51
C ILE A 145 -23.05 12.78 -0.37
N ARG A 146 -23.08 14.08 -0.69
CA ARG A 146 -23.21 15.18 0.28
C ARG A 146 -24.51 15.21 1.07
N LYS A 147 -25.57 14.58 0.56
CA LYS A 147 -26.82 14.44 1.34
C LYS A 147 -26.64 13.50 2.53
N TYR A 148 -25.79 12.48 2.39
CA TYR A 148 -25.59 11.45 3.41
C TYR A 148 -24.30 11.64 4.22
N TYR A 149 -23.24 12.15 3.59
CA TYR A 149 -21.94 12.38 4.21
C TYR A 149 -21.60 13.88 4.19
N LYS A 150 -21.17 14.41 5.34
CA LYS A 150 -20.78 15.83 5.47
C LYS A 150 -19.27 16.05 5.61
N GLY A 151 -18.52 14.99 5.87
CA GLY A 151 -17.07 15.03 6.07
C GLY A 151 -16.41 13.89 5.32
N ASP A 152 -15.47 13.24 5.98
CA ASP A 152 -14.72 12.14 5.38
C ASP A 152 -15.57 10.86 5.36
N PHE A 153 -15.46 10.10 4.29
CA PHE A 153 -16.17 8.85 4.09
C PHE A 153 -15.28 7.83 3.40
N ASN A 154 -15.57 6.56 3.64
CA ASN A 154 -14.85 5.45 3.02
C ASN A 154 -15.46 5.17 1.64
N TRP A 155 -14.69 5.39 0.58
CA TRP A 155 -15.04 5.01 -0.78
C TRP A 155 -14.34 3.71 -1.16
N ASP A 156 -15.08 2.64 -1.44
CA ASP A 156 -14.47 1.48 -2.10
C ASP A 156 -14.21 1.85 -3.55
N SER A 157 -12.99 1.67 -4.05
CA SER A 157 -12.62 1.93 -5.44
C SER A 157 -12.41 0.61 -6.16
N GLN A 158 -13.18 0.38 -7.21
CA GLN A 158 -13.02 -0.77 -8.10
C GLN A 158 -11.73 -0.67 -8.90
N ARG A 159 -11.38 0.55 -9.35
CA ARG A 159 -10.14 0.80 -10.10
C ARG A 159 -8.90 0.47 -9.28
N LEU A 160 -8.91 0.81 -8.00
CA LEU A 160 -7.78 0.58 -7.08
C LEU A 160 -7.92 -0.72 -6.27
N ASN A 161 -9.04 -1.43 -6.44
CA ASN A 161 -9.44 -2.62 -5.68
C ASN A 161 -9.21 -2.47 -4.17
N ARG A 162 -9.53 -1.29 -3.61
CA ARG A 162 -9.32 -0.95 -2.19
C ARG A 162 -10.23 0.19 -1.74
N VAL A 163 -10.44 0.28 -0.43
CA VAL A 163 -11.12 1.41 0.22
C VAL A 163 -10.17 2.61 0.35
N VAL A 164 -10.64 3.79 -0.04
CA VAL A 164 -9.94 5.07 0.02
C VAL A 164 -10.80 6.05 0.83
N ILE A 165 -10.17 6.80 1.73
CA ILE A 165 -10.85 7.86 2.48
C ILE A 165 -10.97 9.09 1.59
N MET A 166 -12.20 9.54 1.35
CA MET A 166 -12.52 10.71 0.53
C MET A 166 -13.31 11.73 1.35
N SER A 167 -13.23 13.00 0.97
CA SER A 167 -13.95 14.09 1.64
C SER A 167 -15.18 14.50 0.83
N ALA A 168 -16.34 14.55 1.49
CA ALA A 168 -17.57 15.07 0.91
C ALA A 168 -17.69 16.60 1.06
N ARG A 169 -16.71 17.27 1.66
CA ARG A 169 -16.78 18.71 1.91
C ARG A 169 -16.75 19.53 0.62
N VAL A 170 -17.16 20.79 0.69
CA VAL A 170 -17.29 21.64 -0.51
C VAL A 170 -15.91 22.12 -0.98
N GLU A 171 -15.01 22.36 -0.04
CA GLU A 171 -13.62 22.72 -0.28
C GLU A 171 -12.85 21.68 -1.11
N ASP A 172 -13.17 20.39 -0.97
CA ASP A 172 -12.50 19.28 -1.65
C ASP A 172 -13.20 18.86 -2.96
N ASN A 173 -14.12 19.69 -3.47
CA ASN A 173 -14.96 19.33 -4.62
C ASN A 173 -14.16 18.94 -5.87
N SER A 174 -13.11 19.69 -6.18
CA SER A 174 -12.29 19.43 -7.38
C SER A 174 -11.59 18.07 -7.30
N GLY A 175 -11.00 17.74 -6.15
CA GLY A 175 -10.34 16.45 -5.93
C GLY A 175 -11.31 15.28 -5.99
N LEU A 176 -12.51 15.43 -5.40
CA LEU A 176 -13.54 14.41 -5.46
C LEU A 176 -14.10 14.23 -6.88
N GLU A 177 -14.37 15.32 -7.60
CA GLU A 177 -14.84 15.29 -9.00
C GLU A 177 -13.83 14.59 -9.91
N ASP A 178 -12.55 14.98 -9.84
CA ASP A 178 -11.49 14.37 -10.65
C ASP A 178 -11.30 12.88 -10.33
N PHE A 179 -11.42 12.51 -9.04
CA PHE A 179 -11.33 11.11 -8.63
C PHE A 179 -12.47 10.27 -9.21
N LEU A 180 -13.72 10.75 -9.08
CA LEU A 180 -14.90 10.05 -9.58
C LEU A 180 -14.93 10.01 -11.12
N MET A 181 -14.49 11.06 -11.80
CA MET A 181 -14.31 11.06 -13.26
C MET A 181 -13.38 9.92 -13.68
N ARG A 182 -12.24 9.74 -12.99
CA ARG A 182 -11.30 8.65 -13.28
C ARG A 182 -11.86 7.28 -12.88
N GLU A 183 -12.69 7.22 -11.85
CA GLU A 183 -13.30 5.98 -11.38
C GLU A 183 -14.29 5.40 -12.38
N PHE A 184 -15.16 6.24 -12.94
CA PHE A 184 -16.22 5.80 -13.84
C PHE A 184 -15.83 5.87 -15.32
N PHE A 185 -15.05 6.88 -15.73
CA PHE A 185 -14.73 7.15 -17.14
C PHE A 185 -13.24 6.98 -17.48
N GLY A 186 -12.36 6.97 -16.49
CA GLY A 186 -10.90 6.88 -16.70
C GLY A 186 -10.36 5.50 -17.11
N ALA A 187 -11.17 4.44 -17.01
CA ALA A 187 -10.75 3.06 -17.34
C ALA A 187 -10.59 2.80 -18.85
N ALA A 188 -10.97 3.75 -19.72
CA ALA A 188 -10.88 3.59 -21.18
C ALA A 188 -9.45 3.71 -21.77
N SER A 189 -8.39 3.73 -20.94
CA SER A 189 -6.99 3.85 -21.42
C SER A 189 -6.03 2.72 -21.00
N GLY A 190 -6.54 1.58 -20.49
CA GLY A 190 -5.75 0.35 -20.29
C GLY A 190 -5.92 -0.61 -21.46
N PRO A 191 -4.85 -1.27 -21.97
CA PRO A 191 -4.92 -2.07 -23.19
C PRO A 191 -5.75 -3.33 -22.96
N ARG A 192 -6.60 -3.63 -23.95
CA ARG A 192 -7.19 -4.95 -24.16
C ARG A 192 -6.15 -5.92 -24.71
#